data_AF-A0A924S7I9-F1
#
_entry.id   AF-A0A924S7I9-F1
#
_cell.length_a   1.000
_cell.length_b   1.000
_cell.length_c   1.000
_cell.angle_alpha   90.00
_cell.angle_beta   90.00
_cell.angle_gamma   90.00
#
_symmetry.space_group_name_H-M   'P 1'
#
loop_
_entity.id
_entity.type
_entity.pdbx_description
1 polymer ?
#
loop_
_entity_poly.entity_id
_entity_poly.type
_entity_poly.pdbx_seq_one_letter_code
_entity_poly.pdbx_strand_id
1 'polypeptide(L)'
;MELSEIITDESVDFVRQADGRWRWHARTAEAAHLLGIAVDAPSLLSFKSAMEAAADVAVHADAPRDATGRHVMTRDYIRRMISAIALPCHACADVFFGGVYWHRRDAAGANWGVAIMNGSGDFDGCLECVAGAREELRRHYSIVDEA
;
A
#
# COMPACT_ATOMS: atom_id res chain seq x y z
N MET A 1 -8.84 -20.46 -10.51
CA MET A 1 -8.35 -20.70 -9.13
C MET A 1 -8.08 -19.32 -8.58
N GLU A 2 -8.95 -18.84 -7.71
CA GLU A 2 -8.77 -17.53 -7.08
C GLU A 2 -7.64 -17.69 -6.06
N LEU A 3 -6.62 -16.82 -6.11
CA LEU A 3 -5.44 -16.97 -5.25
C LEU A 3 -5.80 -16.71 -3.79
N SER A 4 -6.88 -15.96 -3.55
CA SER A 4 -7.52 -15.81 -2.25
C SER A 4 -7.98 -17.12 -1.61
N GLU A 5 -8.30 -18.17 -2.39
CA GLU A 5 -8.67 -19.50 -1.86
C GLU A 5 -7.47 -20.24 -1.22
N ILE A 6 -6.23 -19.79 -1.50
CA ILE A 6 -5.00 -20.34 -0.91
C ILE A 6 -4.71 -19.70 0.46
N ILE A 7 -5.23 -18.50 0.71
CA ILE A 7 -5.07 -17.82 1.99
C ILE A 7 -6.04 -18.47 3.00
N THR A 8 -5.48 -19.25 3.94
CA THR A 8 -6.25 -19.82 5.04
C THR A 8 -6.23 -18.91 6.28
N ASP A 9 -7.15 -19.16 7.23
CA ASP A 9 -7.14 -18.49 8.55
C ASP A 9 -5.80 -18.68 9.29
N GLU A 10 -5.05 -19.74 8.98
CA GLU A 10 -3.72 -20.00 9.56
C GLU A 10 -2.60 -19.19 8.89
N SER A 11 -2.84 -18.66 7.69
CA SER A 11 -1.83 -18.00 6.85
C SER A 11 -1.69 -16.51 7.14
N VAL A 12 -2.73 -15.88 7.70
CA VAL A 12 -2.79 -14.45 7.95
C VAL A 12 -3.37 -14.17 9.33
N ASP A 13 -2.76 -13.25 10.07
CA ASP A 13 -3.27 -12.74 11.33
C ASP A 13 -3.94 -11.39 11.17
N PHE A 14 -5.03 -11.18 11.90
CA PHE A 14 -5.72 -9.89 12.00
C PHE A 14 -5.54 -9.32 13.40
N VAL A 15 -4.76 -8.25 13.51
CA VAL A 15 -4.34 -7.68 14.79
C VAL A 15 -4.99 -6.32 15.01
N ARG A 16 -5.77 -6.21 16.09
CA ARG A 16 -6.32 -4.92 16.53
C ARG A 16 -5.23 -4.08 17.17
N GLN A 17 -5.02 -2.89 16.64
CA GLN A 17 -4.04 -1.91 17.08
C GLN A 17 -4.60 -1.09 18.28
N ALA A 18 -3.71 -0.35 18.97
CA ALA A 18 -4.08 0.47 20.12
C ALA A 18 -5.09 1.59 19.80
N ASP A 19 -5.12 2.07 18.56
CA ASP A 19 -6.10 3.04 18.04
C ASP A 19 -7.48 2.40 17.73
N GLY A 20 -7.64 1.10 17.99
CA GLY A 20 -8.84 0.33 17.74
C GLY A 20 -9.02 -0.14 16.29
N ARG A 21 -8.11 0.22 15.38
CA ARG A 21 -8.11 -0.20 13.97
C ARG A 21 -7.45 -1.57 13.81
N TRP A 22 -7.70 -2.22 12.69
CA TRP A 22 -7.20 -3.56 12.39
C TRP A 22 -6.12 -3.51 11.31
N ARG A 23 -5.09 -4.34 11.45
CA ARG A 23 -4.10 -4.62 10.40
C ARG A 23 -3.99 -6.11 10.19
N TRP A 24 -3.61 -6.53 8.99
CA TRP A 24 -3.34 -7.93 8.69
C TRP A 24 -1.83 -8.16 8.54
N HIS A 25 -1.36 -9.37 8.83
CA HIS A 25 0.05 -9.77 8.80
C HIS A 25 0.16 -11.16 8.17
N ALA A 26 1.12 -11.38 7.28
CA ALA A 26 1.37 -12.72 6.75
C ALA A 26 2.15 -13.56 7.76
N ARG A 27 1.64 -14.74 8.14
CA ARG A 27 2.31 -15.68 9.05
C ARG A 27 3.26 -16.65 8.35
N THR A 28 3.01 -16.92 7.09
CA THR A 28 3.78 -17.89 6.30
C THR A 28 4.52 -17.19 5.17
N ALA A 29 5.62 -17.79 4.71
CA ALA A 29 6.37 -17.26 3.58
C ALA A 29 5.54 -17.27 2.28
N GLU A 30 4.68 -18.28 2.13
CA GLU A 30 3.75 -18.42 1.02
C GLU A 30 2.74 -17.28 1.01
N ALA A 31 2.11 -16.98 2.15
CA ALA A 31 1.18 -15.86 2.28
C ALA A 31 1.87 -14.52 2.07
N ALA A 32 3.07 -14.34 2.63
CA ALA A 32 3.87 -13.13 2.45
C ALA A 32 4.19 -12.90 0.97
N HIS A 33 4.60 -13.96 0.27
CA HIS A 33 4.86 -13.92 -1.17
C HIS A 33 3.60 -13.54 -1.96
N LEU A 34 2.47 -14.21 -1.70
CA LEU A 34 1.20 -13.95 -2.38
C LEU A 34 0.72 -12.51 -2.15
N LEU A 35 0.80 -12.02 -0.90
CA LEU A 35 0.33 -10.70 -0.50
C LEU A 35 1.33 -9.58 -0.82
N GLY A 36 2.56 -9.91 -1.21
CA GLY A 36 3.57 -8.93 -1.61
C GLY A 36 4.08 -8.10 -0.43
N ILE A 37 4.16 -8.71 0.74
CA ILE A 37 4.71 -8.11 1.96
C ILE A 37 5.76 -9.05 2.58
N ALA A 38 6.54 -8.58 3.55
CA ALA A 38 7.40 -9.47 4.33
C ALA A 38 6.58 -10.27 5.37
N VAL A 39 7.09 -11.44 5.76
CA VAL A 39 6.51 -12.22 6.87
C VAL A 39 6.50 -11.37 8.15
N ASP A 40 5.42 -11.47 8.91
CA ASP A 40 5.11 -10.70 10.13
C ASP A 40 5.01 -9.17 9.96
N ALA A 41 5.27 -8.64 8.76
CA ALA A 41 5.11 -7.22 8.50
C ALA A 41 3.61 -6.85 8.49
N PRO A 42 3.22 -5.76 9.17
CA PRO A 42 1.84 -5.30 9.15
C PRO A 42 1.48 -4.72 7.79
N SER A 43 0.21 -4.88 7.42
CA SER A 43 -0.40 -4.16 6.30
C SER A 43 -0.19 -2.64 6.44
N LEU A 44 0.07 -1.97 5.31
CA LEU A 44 0.29 -0.52 5.30
C LEU A 44 -0.98 0.26 5.67
N LEU A 45 -2.13 -0.22 5.22
CA LEU A 45 -3.42 0.30 5.63
C LEU A 45 -3.85 -0.33 6.95
N SER A 46 -4.51 0.47 7.79
CA SER A 46 -5.35 -0.04 8.88
C SER A 46 -6.83 0.19 8.58
N PHE A 47 -7.68 -0.67 9.16
CA PHE A 47 -9.08 -0.83 8.81
C PHE A 47 -9.99 -0.65 10.02
N LYS A 48 -11.26 -0.31 9.82
CA LYS A 48 -12.19 -0.10 10.95
C LYS A 48 -12.64 -1.41 11.58
N SER A 49 -12.55 -2.51 10.84
CA SER A 49 -12.96 -3.83 11.29
C SER A 49 -12.01 -4.92 10.76
N ALA A 50 -12.02 -6.09 11.41
CA ALA A 50 -11.31 -7.27 10.92
C ALA A 50 -11.83 -7.71 9.53
N MET A 51 -13.13 -7.54 9.27
CA MET A 51 -13.74 -7.85 7.97
C MET A 51 -13.21 -6.96 6.84
N GLU A 52 -13.04 -5.66 7.09
CA GLU A 52 -12.39 -4.76 6.12
C GLU A 52 -10.92 -5.13 5.90
N ALA A 53 -10.21 -5.55 6.95
CA ALA A 53 -8.84 -6.03 6.81
C ALA A 53 -8.78 -7.33 5.98
N ALA A 54 -9.70 -8.27 6.20
CA ALA A 54 -9.80 -9.50 5.40
C ALA A 54 -10.13 -9.21 3.93
N ALA A 55 -11.01 -8.25 3.66
CA ALA A 55 -11.30 -7.82 2.30
C ALA A 55 -10.04 -7.26 1.59
N ASP A 56 -9.16 -6.58 2.33
CA ASP A 56 -7.90 -6.06 1.78
C ASP A 56 -6.87 -7.16 1.49
N VAL A 57 -6.88 -8.25 2.27
CA VAL A 57 -6.09 -9.46 1.97
C VAL A 57 -6.52 -10.05 0.62
N ALA A 58 -7.82 -10.15 0.35
CA ALA A 58 -8.32 -10.62 -0.94
C ALA A 58 -7.90 -9.69 -2.09
N VAL A 59 -7.96 -8.37 -1.88
CA VAL A 59 -7.46 -7.39 -2.88
C VAL A 59 -5.99 -7.65 -3.22
N HIS A 60 -5.15 -7.96 -2.24
CA HIS A 60 -3.75 -8.27 -2.48
C HIS A 60 -3.55 -9.64 -3.13
N ALA A 61 -4.22 -10.67 -2.64
CA ALA A 61 -4.08 -12.03 -3.15
C ALA A 61 -4.50 -12.13 -4.64
N ASP A 62 -5.56 -11.42 -5.02
CA ASP A 62 -6.11 -11.45 -6.37
C ASP A 62 -5.56 -10.34 -7.28
N ALA A 63 -4.67 -9.48 -6.76
CA ALA A 63 -4.05 -8.43 -7.57
C ALA A 63 -3.20 -9.03 -8.69
N PRO A 64 -3.40 -8.64 -9.95
CA PRO A 64 -2.53 -9.05 -11.05
C PRO A 64 -1.09 -8.64 -10.79
N ARG A 65 -0.14 -9.36 -11.38
CA ARG A 65 1.27 -8.99 -11.35
C ARG A 65 1.73 -8.51 -12.71
N ASP A 66 2.56 -7.48 -12.73
CA ASP A 66 3.23 -7.05 -13.96
C ASP A 66 4.42 -7.97 -14.30
N ALA A 67 5.07 -7.73 -15.44
CA ALA A 67 6.22 -8.52 -15.89
C ALA A 67 7.42 -8.53 -14.93
N THR A 68 7.44 -7.62 -13.94
CA THR A 68 8.48 -7.53 -12.90
C THR A 68 8.06 -8.19 -11.58
N GLY A 69 6.85 -8.75 -11.51
CA GLY A 69 6.31 -9.41 -10.32
C GLY A 69 5.61 -8.46 -9.34
N ARG A 70 5.47 -7.17 -9.66
CA ARG A 70 4.79 -6.17 -8.83
C ARG A 70 3.29 -6.29 -8.92
N HIS A 71 2.60 -6.07 -7.81
CA HIS A 71 1.14 -6.01 -7.81
C HIS A 71 0.65 -4.78 -8.58
N VAL A 72 -0.28 -5.00 -9.49
CA VAL A 72 -0.94 -3.95 -10.26
C VAL A 72 -2.17 -3.48 -9.49
N MET A 73 -2.05 -2.31 -8.88
CA MET A 73 -3.08 -1.72 -8.02
C MET A 73 -3.79 -0.55 -8.71
N THR A 74 -4.96 -0.18 -8.21
CA THR A 74 -5.65 1.01 -8.68
C THR A 74 -5.00 2.29 -8.13
N ARG A 75 -5.15 3.40 -8.85
CA ARG A 75 -4.69 4.73 -8.40
C ARG A 75 -5.22 5.11 -7.02
N ASP A 76 -6.49 4.81 -6.78
CA ASP A 76 -7.14 5.07 -5.50
C ASP A 76 -6.56 4.21 -4.37
N TYR A 77 -6.16 2.98 -4.67
CA TYR A 77 -5.49 2.13 -3.71
C TYR A 77 -4.12 2.70 -3.30
N ILE A 78 -3.28 3.05 -4.29
CA ILE A 78 -1.98 3.70 -4.05
C ILE A 78 -2.15 5.00 -3.26
N ARG A 79 -3.12 5.85 -3.63
CA ARG A 79 -3.42 7.10 -2.92
C ARG A 79 -3.75 6.86 -1.45
N ARG A 80 -4.61 5.87 -1.16
CA ARG A 80 -4.95 5.51 0.23
C ARG A 80 -3.72 5.08 1.03
N MET A 81 -2.82 4.30 0.45
CA MET A 81 -1.58 3.88 1.13
C MET A 81 -0.69 5.07 1.46
N ILE A 82 -0.49 6.00 0.52
CA ILE A 82 0.29 7.22 0.76
C ILE A 82 -0.34 8.07 1.86
N SER A 83 -1.66 8.27 1.82
CA SER A 83 -2.37 9.01 2.87
C SER A 83 -2.24 8.34 4.24
N ALA A 84 -2.27 7.01 4.30
CA ALA A 84 -2.09 6.27 5.54
C ALA A 84 -0.66 6.40 6.10
N ILE A 85 0.35 6.39 5.22
CA ILE A 85 1.76 6.63 5.57
C ILE A 85 1.97 8.06 6.08
N ALA A 86 1.28 9.03 5.49
CA ALA A 86 1.40 10.44 5.86
C ALA A 86 0.67 10.79 7.17
N LEU A 87 -0.41 10.09 7.51
CA LEU A 87 -1.25 10.37 8.68
C LEU A 87 -0.48 10.52 10.02
N PRO A 88 0.47 9.65 10.39
CA PRO A 88 1.23 9.81 11.64
C PRO A 88 2.28 10.93 11.58
N CYS A 89 2.51 11.53 10.41
CA CYS A 89 3.55 12.53 10.23
C CYS A 89 3.04 13.93 10.53
N HIS A 90 3.59 14.57 11.57
CA HIS A 90 3.22 15.94 11.93
C HIS A 90 3.52 16.94 10.79
N ALA A 91 4.61 16.78 10.04
CA ALA A 91 4.93 17.66 8.93
C ALA A 91 3.91 17.58 7.78
N CYS A 92 3.17 16.46 7.68
CA CYS A 92 2.08 16.30 6.73
C CYS A 92 0.75 16.91 7.18
N ALA A 93 0.69 17.55 8.35
CA ALA A 93 -0.48 18.32 8.75
C ALA A 93 -0.76 19.40 7.70
N ASP A 94 -2.02 19.48 7.25
CA ASP A 94 -2.49 20.40 6.20
C ASP A 94 -1.77 20.28 4.84
N VAL A 95 -1.08 19.17 4.58
CA VAL A 95 -0.54 18.80 3.26
C VAL A 95 -1.50 17.86 2.54
N PHE A 96 -1.86 18.19 1.31
CA PHE A 96 -2.80 17.40 0.51
C PHE A 96 -2.09 16.69 -0.65
N PHE A 97 -2.09 15.36 -0.61
CA PHE A 97 -1.75 14.54 -1.77
C PHE A 97 -2.91 14.58 -2.75
N GLY A 98 -2.64 15.01 -3.98
CA GLY A 98 -3.61 15.06 -5.05
C GLY A 98 -3.91 13.67 -5.62
N GLY A 99 -3.52 13.48 -6.88
CA GLY A 99 -3.76 12.24 -7.62
C GLY A 99 -2.51 11.38 -7.75
N VAL A 100 -2.71 10.09 -8.00
CA VAL A 100 -1.66 9.18 -8.49
C VAL A 100 -1.70 9.22 -10.01
N TYR A 101 -0.61 9.65 -10.65
CA TYR A 101 -0.51 9.74 -12.10
C TYR A 101 0.38 8.63 -12.64
N TRP A 102 0.09 8.17 -13.86
CA TRP A 102 0.96 7.24 -14.57
C TRP A 102 2.13 7.97 -15.21
N HIS A 103 3.28 7.31 -15.25
CA HIS A 103 4.41 7.71 -16.07
C HIS A 103 5.08 6.45 -16.61
N ARG A 104 5.83 6.59 -17.73
CA ARG A 104 6.70 5.50 -18.18
C ARG A 104 7.63 5.06 -17.05
N ARG A 105 7.93 3.76 -17.00
CA ARG A 105 8.78 3.19 -15.96
C ARG A 105 10.07 3.99 -15.80
N ASP A 106 10.33 4.43 -14.57
CA ASP A 106 11.56 5.13 -14.24
C ASP A 106 12.74 4.15 -14.09
N ALA A 107 13.91 4.66 -13.67
CA ALA A 107 15.09 3.84 -13.45
C ALA A 107 14.90 2.76 -12.35
N ALA A 108 13.97 2.98 -11.43
CA ALA A 108 13.56 1.99 -10.42
C ALA A 108 12.44 1.07 -10.93
N GLY A 109 12.00 1.22 -12.18
CA GLY A 109 10.95 0.44 -12.83
C GLY A 109 9.52 0.85 -12.45
N ALA A 110 9.33 1.84 -11.57
CA ALA A 110 8.01 2.27 -11.09
C ALA A 110 7.30 3.09 -12.18
N ASN A 111 5.99 2.89 -12.34
CA ASN A 111 5.19 3.52 -13.41
C ASN A 111 4.14 4.51 -12.89
N TRP A 112 4.29 5.00 -11.66
CA TRP A 112 3.37 5.96 -11.08
C TRP A 112 4.08 6.97 -10.19
N GLY A 113 3.52 8.17 -10.11
CA GLY A 113 3.94 9.23 -9.19
C GLY A 113 2.75 9.81 -8.44
N VAL A 114 3.03 10.70 -7.47
CA VAL A 114 1.99 11.40 -6.70
C VAL A 114 2.05 12.87 -7.08
N ALA A 115 0.94 13.41 -7.55
CA ALA A 115 0.77 14.84 -7.66
C ALA A 115 0.49 15.39 -6.26
N ILE A 116 1.25 16.38 -5.83
CA ILE A 116 1.04 17.06 -4.55
C ILE A 116 0.26 18.33 -4.86
N MET A 117 -0.84 18.56 -4.15
CA MET A 117 -1.60 19.79 -4.28
C MET A 117 -1.25 20.73 -3.13
N ASN A 118 -1.25 22.03 -3.42
CA ASN A 118 -0.95 23.08 -2.45
C ASN A 118 -1.83 22.93 -1.20
N GLY A 119 -1.19 22.66 -0.06
CA GLY A 119 -1.67 22.94 1.28
C GLY A 119 -0.96 24.15 1.90
N SER A 120 -1.21 24.42 3.17
CA SER A 120 -0.49 25.44 3.95
C SER A 120 0.59 24.84 4.86
N GLY A 121 0.78 23.51 4.82
CA GLY A 121 1.69 22.75 5.67
C GLY A 121 3.15 22.74 5.20
N ASP A 122 3.98 22.02 5.96
CA ASP A 122 5.41 21.82 5.68
C ASP A 122 5.60 20.74 4.60
N PHE A 123 5.62 21.18 3.34
CA PHE A 123 5.72 20.27 2.20
C PHE A 123 7.01 19.46 2.18
N ASP A 124 8.15 20.12 2.40
CA ASP A 124 9.45 19.47 2.32
C ASP A 124 9.60 18.47 3.47
N GLY A 125 9.19 18.85 4.68
CA GLY A 125 9.18 17.94 5.83
C GLY A 125 8.22 16.76 5.63
N CYS A 126 7.04 16.99 5.06
CA CYS A 126 6.11 15.90 4.75
C CYS A 126 6.70 14.93 3.71
N LEU A 127 7.32 15.45 2.66
CA LEU A 127 7.96 14.65 1.62
C LEU A 127 9.10 13.79 2.18
N GLU A 128 9.94 14.37 3.02
CA GLU A 128 11.03 13.65 3.70
C GLU A 128 10.47 12.54 4.58
N CYS A 129 9.43 12.85 5.36
CA CYS A 129 8.80 11.91 6.28
C CYS A 129 8.20 10.69 5.59
N VAL A 130 7.57 10.86 4.43
CA VAL A 130 6.94 9.76 3.68
C VAL A 130 7.88 9.09 2.68
N ALA A 131 9.09 9.63 2.45
CA ALA A 131 9.99 9.19 1.38
C ALA A 131 10.29 7.69 1.44
N GLY A 132 10.74 7.18 2.59
CA GLY A 132 11.13 5.78 2.73
C GLY A 132 9.99 4.80 2.44
N ALA A 133 8.82 5.06 3.00
CA ALA A 133 7.65 4.22 2.80
C ALA A 133 7.06 4.38 1.39
N ARG A 134 7.15 5.57 0.78
CA ARG A 134 6.80 5.77 -0.64
C ARG A 134 7.72 4.94 -1.55
N GLU A 135 9.02 4.91 -1.30
CA GLU A 135 9.95 4.10 -2.09
C GLU A 135 9.66 2.60 -1.94
N GLU A 136 9.24 2.15 -0.77
CA GLU A 136 8.77 0.77 -0.56
C GLU A 136 7.52 0.48 -1.40
N LEU A 137 6.54 1.38 -1.42
CA LEU A 137 5.37 1.26 -2.29
C LEU A 137 5.75 1.15 -3.77
N ARG A 138 6.72 1.96 -4.23
CA ARG A 138 7.20 1.94 -5.62
C ARG A 138 7.88 0.62 -6.00
N ARG A 139 8.47 -0.09 -5.02
CA ARG A 139 9.11 -1.40 -5.24
C ARG A 139 8.09 -2.53 -5.41
N HIS A 140 6.98 -2.47 -4.69
CA HIS A 140 5.99 -3.56 -4.65
C HIS A 140 4.81 -3.37 -5.58
N TYR A 141 4.47 -2.12 -5.92
CA TYR A 141 3.24 -1.81 -6.64
C TYR A 141 3.49 -1.03 -7.93
N SER A 142 2.73 -1.42 -8.95
CA SER A 142 2.56 -0.72 -10.22
C SER A 142 1.09 -0.33 -10.37
N ILE A 143 0.77 0.56 -11.32
CA ILE A 143 -0.60 0.78 -11.79
C ILE A 143 -0.77 0.26 -13.22
N VAL A 144 -2.00 0.21 -13.75
CA VAL A 144 -2.23 -0.17 -15.15
C VAL A 144 -1.52 0.81 -16.07
N ASP A 145 -0.80 0.29 -17.08
CA ASP A 145 -0.10 1.12 -18.06
C ASP A 145 -1.08 1.88 -18.95
N GLU A 146 -0.82 3.17 -19.16
CA GLU A 146 -1.58 4.00 -20.10
C GLU A 146 -0.92 3.97 -21.49
N ALA A 147 -1.76 3.89 -22.52
CA ALA A 147 -1.34 3.86 -23.93
C ALA A 147 -1.01 5.26 -24.47
#